data_AF-A0A7S0XNT8-F1
#
_entry.id   AF-A0A7S0XNT8-F1
#
_cell.length_a   1.000
_cell.length_b   1.000
_cell.length_c   1.000
_cell.angle_alpha   90.00
_cell.angle_beta   90.00
_cell.angle_gamma   90.00
#
_symmetry.space_group_name_H-M   'P 1'
#
loop_
_entity.id
_entity.type
_entity.pdbx_description
1 polymer ?
#
loop_
_entity_poly.entity_id
_entity_poly.type
_entity_poly.pdbx_seq_one_letter_code
_entity_poly.pdbx_strand_id
1 'polypeptide(L)'
;GGSASGEEERVLSQVFEGVVGTVEGRIGSVLQAQSSLVATFKLGNLLLFYLHTIGALLPEGSPLTATLQSSHKLAGRHFMEFLNTTAQRLCRQPPPTPSSLQPHPEVVSIVDELADIMLSFDTSLVPARVRESYFKPVIDEAVEPLLSGCSLAANGVPPAEGAVYLANCILSLMGVLQRYDFCAWRLPQLQQQLGEAVDGAVKEQVEASLRSVNLDDKIFALRARAQAQGKAG
;
A
#
# COMPACT_ATOMS: atom_id res chain seq x y z
N GLY A 1 -33.77 -32.64 25.88
CA GLY A 1 -33.27 -31.48 25.12
C GLY A 1 -31.80 -31.22 25.41
N GLY A 2 -31.45 -30.72 26.60
CA GLY A 2 -30.10 -30.18 26.89
C GLY A 2 -28.93 -31.18 27.06
N SER A 3 -29.18 -32.47 27.29
CA SER A 3 -28.10 -33.45 27.51
C SER A 3 -27.36 -33.88 26.24
N ALA A 4 -28.05 -33.92 25.09
CA ALA A 4 -27.46 -34.38 23.83
C ALA A 4 -26.56 -33.30 23.18
N SER A 5 -26.97 -32.04 23.26
CA SER A 5 -26.21 -30.89 22.75
C SER A 5 -24.86 -30.71 23.45
N GLY A 6 -24.79 -30.92 24.77
CA GLY A 6 -23.54 -30.79 25.51
C GLY A 6 -22.56 -31.95 25.30
N GLU A 7 -23.06 -33.13 24.90
CA GLU A 7 -22.24 -34.30 24.62
C GLU A 7 -21.60 -34.20 23.22
N GLU A 8 -22.36 -33.74 22.22
CA GLU A 8 -21.85 -33.41 20.88
C GLU A 8 -20.74 -32.35 20.92
N GLU A 9 -20.96 -31.30 21.70
CA GLU A 9 -20.00 -30.19 21.89
C GLU A 9 -18.70 -30.65 22.56
N ARG A 10 -18.79 -31.62 23.48
CA ARG A 10 -17.63 -32.24 24.14
C ARG A 10 -16.82 -33.11 23.20
N VAL A 11 -17.48 -33.93 22.39
CA VAL A 11 -16.84 -34.81 21.40
C VAL A 11 -16.13 -33.97 20.33
N LEU A 12 -16.79 -32.92 19.83
CA LEU A 12 -16.19 -31.95 18.90
C LEU A 12 -14.91 -31.34 19.48
N SER A 13 -14.96 -30.89 20.73
CA SER A 13 -13.80 -30.28 21.38
C SER A 13 -12.63 -31.26 21.52
N GLN A 14 -12.87 -32.52 21.91
CA GLN A 14 -11.82 -33.54 22.03
C GLN A 14 -11.19 -33.93 20.68
N VAL A 15 -12.00 -34.03 19.62
CA VAL A 15 -11.48 -34.33 18.28
C VAL A 15 -10.60 -33.19 17.78
N PHE A 16 -11.02 -31.94 18.00
CA PHE A 16 -10.25 -30.79 17.54
C PHE A 16 -9.00 -30.51 18.37
N GLU A 17 -8.98 -30.88 19.66
CA GLU A 17 -7.80 -30.77 20.52
C GLU A 17 -6.59 -31.51 19.93
N GLY A 18 -6.81 -32.70 19.35
CA GLY A 18 -5.74 -33.46 18.65
C GLY A 18 -5.25 -32.81 17.35
N VAL A 19 -6.04 -31.90 16.75
CA VAL A 19 -5.73 -31.26 15.46
C VAL A 19 -5.03 -29.91 15.65
N VAL A 20 -5.27 -29.23 16.78
CA VAL A 20 -4.75 -27.90 17.11
C VAL A 20 -3.24 -27.78 16.87
N GLY A 21 -2.44 -28.66 17.48
CA GLY A 21 -0.97 -28.59 17.36
C GLY A 21 -0.48 -28.80 15.93
N THR A 22 -1.17 -29.62 15.14
CA THR A 22 -0.83 -29.85 13.72
C THR A 22 -1.16 -28.62 12.87
N VAL A 23 -2.33 -28.00 13.11
CA VAL A 23 -2.75 -26.78 12.41
C VAL A 23 -1.81 -25.63 12.72
N GLU A 24 -1.51 -25.41 13.99
CA GLU A 24 -0.59 -24.36 14.43
C GLU A 24 0.81 -24.55 13.82
N GLY A 25 1.37 -25.76 13.92
CA GLY A 25 2.68 -26.08 13.37
C GLY A 25 2.75 -25.89 11.85
N ARG A 26 1.70 -26.28 11.12
CA ARG A 26 1.64 -26.08 9.67
C ARG A 26 1.51 -24.61 9.28
N ILE A 27 0.66 -23.84 9.96
CA ILE A 27 0.52 -22.40 9.68
C ILE A 27 1.83 -21.68 9.97
N GLY A 28 2.45 -21.97 11.12
CA GLY A 28 3.75 -21.39 11.47
C GLY A 28 4.83 -21.73 10.45
N SER A 29 4.92 -22.99 10.02
CA SER A 29 5.87 -23.42 9.00
C SER A 29 5.62 -22.74 7.65
N VAL A 30 4.36 -22.59 7.24
CA VAL A 30 4.01 -21.88 6.00
C VAL A 30 4.39 -20.41 6.11
N LEU A 31 4.02 -19.72 7.21
CA LEU A 31 4.37 -18.31 7.41
C LEU A 31 5.87 -18.06 7.39
N GLN A 32 6.68 -18.97 7.94
CA GLN A 32 8.13 -18.87 7.90
C GLN A 32 8.72 -19.16 6.51
N ALA A 33 8.10 -20.04 5.73
CA ALA A 33 8.57 -20.43 4.40
C ALA A 33 8.09 -19.50 3.28
N GLN A 34 7.05 -18.68 3.52
CA GLN A 34 6.48 -17.80 2.51
C GLN A 34 7.37 -16.57 2.25
N SER A 35 7.71 -16.36 0.97
CA SER A 35 8.42 -15.18 0.48
C SER A 35 7.51 -14.18 -0.25
N SER A 36 6.19 -14.41 -0.25
CA SER A 36 5.23 -13.55 -0.93
C SER A 36 4.39 -12.74 0.06
N LEU A 37 4.41 -11.42 -0.10
CA LEU A 37 3.60 -10.49 0.67
C LEU A 37 2.10 -10.74 0.45
N VAL A 38 1.69 -10.91 -0.80
CA VAL A 38 0.31 -11.24 -1.21
C VAL A 38 -0.17 -12.55 -0.60
N ALA A 39 0.67 -13.60 -0.63
CA ALA A 39 0.31 -14.90 -0.07
C ALA A 39 0.12 -14.84 1.46
N THR A 40 1.00 -14.13 2.16
CA THR A 40 0.90 -13.93 3.62
C THR A 40 -0.39 -13.21 3.99
N PHE A 41 -0.77 -12.17 3.23
CA PHE A 41 -2.03 -11.46 3.44
C PHE A 41 -3.26 -12.34 3.17
N LYS A 42 -3.27 -13.07 2.06
CA LYS A 42 -4.34 -14.02 1.71
C LYS A 42 -4.51 -15.12 2.76
N LEU A 43 -3.41 -15.62 3.33
CA LEU A 43 -3.45 -16.57 4.45
C LEU A 43 -4.09 -15.94 5.70
N GLY A 44 -3.74 -14.70 6.03
CA GLY A 44 -4.39 -13.95 7.11
C GLY A 44 -5.92 -13.86 6.91
N ASN A 45 -6.36 -13.48 5.71
CA ASN A 45 -7.79 -13.42 5.37
C ASN A 45 -8.48 -14.78 5.43
N LEU A 46 -7.80 -15.83 4.98
CA LEU A 46 -8.32 -17.20 5.04
C LEU A 46 -8.50 -17.68 6.49
N LEU A 47 -7.55 -17.37 7.37
CA LEU A 47 -7.66 -17.68 8.80
C LEU A 47 -8.83 -16.93 9.44
N LEU A 48 -9.03 -15.66 9.08
CA LEU A 48 -10.19 -14.87 9.54
C LEU A 48 -11.51 -15.45 9.02
N PHE A 49 -11.55 -15.90 7.78
CA PHE A 49 -12.70 -16.59 7.20
C PHE A 49 -13.04 -17.88 7.96
N TYR A 50 -12.04 -18.72 8.24
CA TYR A 50 -12.25 -19.94 9.02
C TYR A 50 -12.63 -19.66 10.47
N LEU A 51 -12.11 -18.58 11.06
CA LEU A 51 -12.53 -18.15 12.38
C LEU A 51 -14.02 -17.79 12.42
N HIS A 52 -14.55 -17.15 11.37
CA HIS A 52 -15.97 -16.81 11.30
C HIS A 52 -16.85 -18.04 11.00
N THR A 53 -16.42 -18.90 10.07
CA THR A 53 -17.23 -20.04 9.62
C THR A 53 -17.18 -21.24 10.57
N ILE A 54 -15.98 -21.68 10.96
CA ILE A 54 -15.81 -22.81 11.91
C ILE A 54 -16.08 -22.35 13.33
N GLY A 55 -15.69 -21.12 13.69
CA GLY A 55 -15.94 -20.59 15.04
C GLY A 55 -17.42 -20.51 15.41
N ALA A 56 -18.32 -20.35 14.43
CA ALA A 56 -19.77 -20.40 14.66
C ALA A 56 -20.31 -21.81 14.96
N LEU A 57 -19.54 -22.86 14.63
CA LEU A 57 -19.91 -24.27 14.85
C LEU A 57 -19.31 -24.84 16.14
N LEU A 58 -18.39 -24.10 16.77
CA LEU A 58 -17.66 -24.55 17.94
C LEU A 58 -18.12 -23.82 19.20
N PRO A 59 -18.02 -24.46 20.38
CA PRO A 59 -18.19 -23.78 21.66
C PRO A 59 -17.33 -22.53 21.74
N GLU A 60 -17.86 -21.48 22.38
CA GLU A 60 -17.06 -20.30 22.71
C GLU A 60 -15.82 -20.69 23.51
N GLY A 61 -14.66 -20.17 23.09
CA GLY A 61 -13.39 -20.48 23.74
C GLY A 61 -12.77 -21.83 23.36
N SER A 62 -13.24 -22.49 22.28
CA SER A 62 -12.60 -23.72 21.82
C SER A 62 -11.09 -23.53 21.54
N PRO A 63 -10.23 -24.52 21.85
CA PRO A 63 -8.80 -24.44 21.59
C PRO A 63 -8.47 -24.13 20.13
N LEU A 64 -9.24 -24.69 19.19
CA LEU A 64 -9.04 -24.44 17.75
C LEU A 64 -9.34 -22.98 17.37
N THR A 65 -10.43 -22.41 17.89
CA THR A 65 -10.77 -20.99 17.67
C THR A 65 -9.65 -20.09 18.19
N ALA A 66 -9.09 -20.39 19.36
CA ALA A 66 -7.97 -19.64 19.94
C ALA A 66 -6.70 -19.75 19.09
N THR A 67 -6.37 -20.95 18.59
CA THR A 67 -5.23 -21.17 17.69
C THR A 67 -5.38 -20.43 16.37
N LEU A 68 -6.56 -20.43 15.76
CA LEU A 68 -6.83 -19.67 14.53
C LEU A 68 -6.69 -18.16 14.77
N GLN A 69 -7.18 -17.64 15.89
CA GLN A 69 -7.01 -16.23 16.29
C GLN A 69 -5.54 -15.86 16.47
N SER A 70 -4.77 -16.68 17.20
CA SER A 70 -3.33 -16.49 17.40
C SER A 70 -2.58 -16.50 16.07
N SER A 71 -2.90 -17.47 15.21
CA SER A 71 -2.33 -17.62 13.88
C SER A 71 -2.64 -16.43 12.96
N HIS A 72 -3.87 -15.92 12.99
CA HIS A 72 -4.25 -14.73 12.23
C HIS A 72 -3.47 -13.49 12.68
N LYS A 73 -3.32 -13.29 14.00
CA LYS A 73 -2.49 -12.20 14.56
C LYS A 73 -1.01 -12.35 14.15
N LEU A 74 -0.49 -13.57 14.15
CA LEU A 74 0.87 -13.86 13.71
C LEU A 74 1.07 -13.55 12.23
N ALA A 75 0.14 -13.98 11.37
CA ALA A 75 0.16 -13.67 9.94
C ALA A 75 0.13 -12.14 9.68
N GLY A 76 -0.71 -11.41 10.41
CA GLY A 76 -0.78 -9.94 10.31
C GLY A 76 0.53 -9.25 10.70
N ARG A 77 1.19 -9.71 11.77
CA ARG A 77 2.52 -9.19 12.16
C ARG A 77 3.58 -9.46 11.10
N HIS A 78 3.69 -10.70 10.63
CA HIS A 78 4.63 -11.05 9.56
C HIS A 78 4.38 -10.26 8.28
N PHE A 79 3.12 -10.06 7.91
CA PHE A 79 2.74 -9.25 6.76
C PHE A 79 3.25 -7.80 6.89
N MET A 80 3.00 -7.15 8.03
CA MET A 80 3.43 -5.76 8.24
C MET A 80 4.96 -5.65 8.32
N GLU A 81 5.65 -6.60 8.96
CA GLU A 81 7.11 -6.65 8.99
C GLU A 81 7.71 -6.79 7.58
N PHE A 82 7.10 -7.64 6.75
CA PHE A 82 7.52 -7.82 5.37
C PHE A 82 7.26 -6.54 4.54
N LEU A 83 6.06 -5.96 4.65
CA LEU A 83 5.72 -4.70 3.98
C LEU A 83 6.72 -3.59 4.33
N ASN A 84 7.02 -3.41 5.62
CA ASN A 84 7.99 -2.45 6.11
C ASN A 84 9.40 -2.72 5.56
N THR A 85 9.82 -3.99 5.48
CA THR A 85 11.12 -4.37 4.90
C THR A 85 11.20 -4.00 3.42
N THR A 86 10.14 -4.26 2.65
CA THR A 86 10.04 -3.88 1.23
C THR A 86 10.09 -2.37 1.05
N ALA A 87 9.35 -1.62 1.88
CA ALA A 87 9.36 -0.17 1.91
C ALA A 87 10.76 0.40 2.22
N GLN A 88 11.43 -0.09 3.26
CA GLN A 88 12.79 0.34 3.61
C GLN A 88 13.80 0.04 2.50
N ARG A 89 13.71 -1.12 1.86
CA ARG A 89 14.59 -1.51 0.75
C ARG A 89 14.48 -0.51 -0.41
N LEU A 90 13.26 -0.14 -0.78
CA LEU A 90 13.01 0.82 -1.84
C LEU A 90 13.58 2.21 -1.54
N CYS A 91 13.42 2.69 -0.30
CA CYS A 91 14.01 3.98 0.11
C CYS A 91 15.54 3.95 0.13
N ARG A 92 16.16 2.82 0.50
CA ARG A 92 17.63 2.68 0.54
C ARG A 92 18.25 2.56 -0.83
N GLN A 93 17.57 1.87 -1.74
CA GLN A 93 18.05 1.59 -3.10
C GLN A 93 16.90 1.82 -4.09
N PRO A 94 16.57 3.09 -4.37
CA PRO A 94 15.52 3.40 -5.33
C PRO A 94 15.96 2.93 -6.73
N PRO A 95 15.06 2.31 -7.50
CA PRO A 95 15.37 1.90 -8.86
C PRO A 95 15.63 3.13 -9.73
N PRO A 96 16.49 3.01 -10.76
CA PRO A 96 16.80 4.13 -11.64
C PRO A 96 15.58 4.57 -12.46
N THR A 97 15.49 5.86 -12.75
CA THR A 97 14.45 6.42 -13.62
C THR A 97 14.66 5.96 -15.07
N PRO A 98 13.67 5.28 -15.70
CA PRO A 98 13.77 4.89 -17.10
C PRO A 98 13.74 6.10 -18.05
N SER A 99 14.35 5.97 -19.23
CA SER A 99 14.33 7.03 -20.26
C SER A 99 12.93 7.31 -20.83
N SER A 100 12.00 6.38 -20.71
CA SER A 100 10.59 6.58 -21.06
C SER A 100 9.83 7.45 -20.04
N LEU A 101 10.45 7.73 -18.89
CA LEU A 101 9.86 8.41 -17.74
C LEU A 101 8.60 7.71 -17.20
N GLN A 102 8.36 6.46 -17.60
CA GLN A 102 7.34 5.61 -17.01
C GLN A 102 7.84 5.04 -15.67
N PRO A 103 6.94 4.61 -14.78
CA PRO A 103 7.35 3.95 -13.54
C PRO A 103 8.29 2.78 -13.84
N HIS A 104 9.35 2.64 -13.06
CA HIS A 104 10.28 1.52 -13.21
C HIS A 104 9.51 0.18 -13.03
N PRO A 105 9.86 -0.91 -13.73
CA PRO A 105 9.15 -2.19 -13.61
C PRO A 105 9.01 -2.71 -12.18
N GLU A 106 10.01 -2.43 -11.34
CA GLU A 106 9.95 -2.75 -9.90
C GLU A 106 8.87 -1.96 -9.15
N VAL A 107 8.71 -0.67 -9.46
CA VAL A 107 7.64 0.18 -8.90
C VAL A 107 6.28 -0.35 -9.36
N VAL A 108 6.15 -0.70 -10.64
CA VAL A 108 4.93 -1.31 -11.19
C VAL A 108 4.60 -2.62 -10.46
N SER A 109 5.58 -3.50 -10.26
CA SER A 109 5.40 -4.76 -9.53
C SER A 109 4.91 -4.54 -8.10
N ILE A 110 5.44 -3.53 -7.38
CA ILE A 110 4.99 -3.20 -6.02
C ILE A 110 3.55 -2.69 -6.03
N VAL A 111 3.19 -1.85 -7.01
CA VAL A 111 1.82 -1.34 -7.18
C VAL A 111 0.84 -2.49 -7.50
N ASP A 112 1.25 -3.45 -8.34
CA ASP A 112 0.46 -4.63 -8.68
C ASP A 112 0.28 -5.57 -7.47
N GLU A 113 1.34 -5.79 -6.66
CA GLU A 113 1.23 -6.54 -5.41
C GLU A 113 0.25 -5.87 -4.42
N LEU A 114 0.31 -4.54 -4.31
CA LEU A 114 -0.64 -3.78 -3.49
C LEU A 114 -2.07 -3.92 -4.04
N ALA A 115 -2.24 -3.92 -5.37
CA ALA A 115 -3.53 -4.17 -6.02
C ALA A 115 -4.13 -5.53 -5.65
N ASP A 116 -3.31 -6.58 -5.67
CA ASP A 116 -3.70 -7.94 -5.30
C ASP A 116 -4.08 -8.07 -3.81
N ILE A 117 -3.35 -7.37 -2.93
CA ILE A 117 -3.66 -7.29 -1.50
C ILE A 117 -5.01 -6.61 -1.30
N MET A 118 -5.24 -5.47 -1.95
CA MET A 118 -6.52 -4.74 -1.87
C MET A 118 -7.68 -5.55 -2.42
N LEU A 119 -7.49 -6.28 -3.53
CA LEU A 119 -8.50 -7.18 -4.07
C LEU A 119 -8.85 -8.31 -3.08
N SER A 120 -7.84 -8.91 -2.45
CA SER A 120 -8.06 -9.92 -1.41
C SER A 120 -8.78 -9.34 -0.20
N PHE A 121 -8.52 -8.08 0.16
CA PHE A 121 -9.19 -7.41 1.26
C PHE A 121 -10.64 -7.03 0.94
N ASP A 122 -10.91 -6.58 -0.28
CA ASP A 122 -12.25 -6.16 -0.70
C ASP A 122 -13.24 -7.33 -0.68
N THR A 123 -12.76 -8.54 -0.99
CA THR A 123 -13.52 -9.79 -0.91
C THR A 123 -13.57 -10.40 0.51
N SER A 124 -12.94 -9.77 1.51
CA SER A 124 -12.90 -10.27 2.89
C SER A 124 -14.21 -10.01 3.66
N LEU A 125 -14.36 -10.71 4.80
CA LEU A 125 -15.51 -10.58 5.70
C LEU A 125 -15.51 -9.29 6.54
N VAL A 126 -14.57 -8.37 6.32
CA VAL A 126 -14.48 -7.12 7.09
C VAL A 126 -15.65 -6.19 6.72
N PRO A 127 -16.47 -5.72 7.70
CA PRO A 127 -17.63 -4.87 7.41
C PRO A 127 -17.23 -3.54 6.76
N ALA A 128 -17.96 -3.11 5.72
CA ALA A 128 -17.67 -1.90 4.94
C ALA A 128 -17.38 -0.67 5.81
N ARG A 129 -18.18 -0.45 6.87
CA ARG A 129 -18.06 0.69 7.80
C ARG A 129 -16.72 0.80 8.55
N VAL A 130 -15.95 -0.29 8.67
CA VAL A 130 -14.64 -0.30 9.34
C VAL A 130 -13.47 -0.59 8.39
N ARG A 131 -13.74 -0.88 7.10
CA ARG A 131 -12.72 -1.27 6.12
C ARG A 131 -11.61 -0.23 5.99
N GLU A 132 -11.98 1.05 5.92
CA GLU A 132 -10.99 2.15 5.85
C GLU A 132 -10.05 2.12 7.05
N SER A 133 -10.59 2.16 8.28
CA SER A 133 -9.78 2.16 9.49
C SER A 133 -8.89 0.92 9.63
N TYR A 134 -9.38 -0.23 9.13
CA TYR A 134 -8.65 -1.49 9.18
C TYR A 134 -7.51 -1.53 8.17
N PHE A 135 -7.72 -1.01 6.96
CA PHE A 135 -6.75 -1.09 5.86
C PHE A 135 -5.81 0.12 5.79
N LYS A 136 -6.17 1.24 6.41
CA LYS A 136 -5.36 2.46 6.45
C LYS A 136 -3.89 2.23 6.84
N PRO A 137 -3.55 1.43 7.88
CA PRO A 137 -2.15 1.17 8.22
C PRO A 137 -1.35 0.53 7.08
N VAL A 138 -1.98 -0.32 6.27
CA VAL A 138 -1.34 -0.97 5.11
C VAL A 138 -1.03 0.07 4.03
N ILE A 139 -1.98 0.97 3.75
CA ILE A 139 -1.79 2.06 2.79
C ILE A 139 -0.71 3.04 3.27
N ASP A 140 -0.73 3.43 4.54
CA ASP A 140 0.26 4.36 5.11
C ASP A 140 1.68 3.79 4.99
N GLU A 141 1.86 2.49 5.30
CA GLU A 141 3.15 1.80 5.26
C GLU A 141 3.62 1.51 3.83
N ALA A 142 2.71 1.29 2.87
CA ALA A 142 3.07 0.97 1.49
C ALA A 142 3.33 2.22 0.64
N VAL A 143 2.44 3.21 0.72
CA VAL A 143 2.35 4.30 -0.27
C VAL A 143 3.43 5.36 -0.05
N GLU A 144 3.62 5.82 1.19
CA GLU A 144 4.55 6.93 1.45
C GLU A 144 6.02 6.54 1.15
N PRO A 145 6.49 5.34 1.51
CA PRO A 145 7.82 4.88 1.12
C PRO A 145 7.97 4.68 -0.39
N LEU A 146 6.90 4.23 -1.07
CA LEU A 146 6.89 4.11 -2.54
C LEU A 146 7.13 5.46 -3.22
N LEU A 147 6.39 6.48 -2.79
CA LEU A 147 6.51 7.84 -3.32
C LEU A 147 7.87 8.45 -2.97
N SER A 148 8.35 8.23 -1.74
CA SER A 148 9.68 8.67 -1.32
C SER A 148 10.79 8.06 -2.18
N GLY A 149 10.73 6.74 -2.45
CA GLY A 149 11.65 6.06 -3.35
C GLY A 149 11.60 6.61 -4.77
N CYS A 150 10.39 6.87 -5.30
CA CYS A 150 10.23 7.49 -6.62
C CYS A 150 10.81 8.92 -6.66
N SER A 151 10.64 9.70 -5.59
CA SER A 151 11.20 11.05 -5.48
C SER A 151 12.73 11.04 -5.46
N LEU A 152 13.33 10.09 -4.73
CA LEU A 152 14.78 9.91 -4.75
C LEU A 152 15.29 9.53 -6.15
N ALA A 153 14.59 8.64 -6.87
CA ALA A 153 14.94 8.30 -8.25
C ALA A 153 14.80 9.51 -9.21
N ALA A 154 13.76 10.33 -9.03
CA ALA A 154 13.51 11.53 -9.82
C ALA A 154 14.63 12.58 -9.68
N ASN A 155 15.24 12.68 -8.50
CA ASN A 155 16.38 13.57 -8.27
C ASN A 155 17.65 13.15 -9.02
N GLY A 156 17.71 11.93 -9.56
CA GLY A 156 18.84 11.43 -10.36
C GLY A 156 18.81 11.86 -11.83
N VAL A 157 17.76 12.56 -12.28
CA VAL A 157 17.56 13.00 -13.67
C VAL A 157 17.27 14.50 -13.72
N PRO A 158 17.27 15.14 -14.92
CA PRO A 158 16.93 16.55 -15.03
C PRO A 158 15.57 16.89 -14.38
N PRO A 159 15.41 18.07 -13.75
CA PRO A 159 14.20 18.40 -12.98
C PRO A 159 12.87 18.23 -13.74
N ALA A 160 12.81 18.64 -15.01
CA ALA A 160 11.63 18.47 -15.85
C ALA A 160 11.28 16.99 -16.06
N GLU A 161 12.29 16.14 -16.30
CA GLU A 161 12.11 14.70 -16.50
C GLU A 161 11.70 14.01 -15.18
N GLY A 162 12.34 14.39 -14.07
CA GLY A 162 12.01 13.87 -12.75
C GLY A 162 10.58 14.19 -12.32
N ALA A 163 10.10 15.40 -12.63
CA ALA A 163 8.72 15.81 -12.37
C ALA A 163 7.69 15.00 -13.19
N VAL A 164 7.97 14.74 -14.46
CA VAL A 164 7.14 13.87 -15.32
C VAL A 164 7.13 12.42 -14.81
N TYR A 165 8.30 11.89 -14.43
CA TYR A 165 8.40 10.55 -13.85
C TYR A 165 7.57 10.42 -12.56
N LEU A 166 7.68 11.38 -11.65
CA LEU A 166 6.87 11.41 -10.42
C LEU A 166 5.37 11.45 -10.71
N ALA A 167 4.93 12.29 -11.65
CA ALA A 167 3.54 12.35 -12.06
C ALA A 167 3.04 10.99 -12.58
N ASN A 168 3.84 10.30 -13.40
CA ASN A 168 3.50 8.97 -13.91
C ASN A 168 3.42 7.90 -12.79
N CYS A 169 4.34 7.94 -11.82
CA CYS A 169 4.28 7.04 -10.66
C CYS A 169 3.03 7.27 -9.80
N ILE A 170 2.68 8.54 -9.54
CA ILE A 170 1.48 8.90 -8.78
C ILE A 170 0.22 8.46 -9.52
N LEU A 171 0.14 8.70 -10.83
CA LEU A 171 -0.98 8.27 -11.68
C LEU A 171 -1.16 6.75 -11.67
N SER A 172 -0.07 6.00 -11.77
CA SER A 172 -0.10 4.53 -11.69
C SER A 172 -0.72 4.06 -10.37
N LEU A 173 -0.25 4.61 -9.24
CA LEU A 173 -0.77 4.29 -7.92
C LEU A 173 -2.24 4.68 -7.76
N MET A 174 -2.62 5.90 -8.14
CA MET A 174 -4.01 6.36 -8.09
C MET A 174 -4.93 5.48 -8.93
N GLY A 175 -4.47 5.00 -10.08
CA GLY A 175 -5.21 4.11 -10.98
C GLY A 175 -5.68 2.81 -10.32
N VAL A 176 -4.96 2.35 -9.30
CA VAL A 176 -5.32 1.20 -8.48
C VAL A 176 -6.15 1.61 -7.26
N LEU A 177 -5.70 2.60 -6.49
CA LEU A 177 -6.36 3.01 -5.23
C LEU A 177 -7.80 3.49 -5.45
N GLN A 178 -8.07 4.16 -6.57
CA GLN A 178 -9.40 4.73 -6.86
C GLN A 178 -10.49 3.68 -7.06
N ARG A 179 -10.13 2.40 -7.20
CA ARG A 179 -11.09 1.29 -7.39
C ARG A 179 -11.74 0.84 -6.09
N TYR A 180 -11.23 1.30 -4.95
CA TYR A 180 -11.62 0.82 -3.63
C TYR A 180 -12.01 1.96 -2.70
N ASP A 181 -13.24 1.91 -2.18
CA ASP A 181 -13.79 2.97 -1.32
C ASP A 181 -12.96 3.18 -0.04
N PHE A 182 -12.37 2.12 0.51
CA PHE A 182 -11.53 2.19 1.70
C PHE A 182 -10.19 2.90 1.49
N CYS A 183 -9.88 3.32 0.27
CA CYS A 183 -8.72 4.14 -0.09
C CYS A 183 -9.09 5.60 -0.41
N ALA A 184 -10.37 5.97 -0.38
CA ALA A 184 -10.84 7.28 -0.83
C ALA A 184 -10.17 8.45 -0.10
N TRP A 185 -9.90 8.31 1.20
CA TRP A 185 -9.23 9.34 2.01
C TRP A 185 -7.83 9.74 1.49
N ARG A 186 -7.14 8.82 0.80
CA ARG A 186 -5.77 9.03 0.31
C ARG A 186 -5.75 9.72 -1.06
N LEU A 187 -6.81 9.60 -1.85
CA LEU A 187 -6.86 10.13 -3.23
C LEU A 187 -6.66 11.65 -3.30
N PRO A 188 -7.29 12.50 -2.45
CA PRO A 188 -7.07 13.95 -2.51
C PRO A 188 -5.62 14.36 -2.26
N GLN A 189 -4.92 13.63 -1.39
CA GLN A 189 -3.50 13.89 -1.09
C GLN A 189 -2.61 13.54 -2.29
N LEU A 190 -2.88 12.41 -2.95
CA LEU A 190 -2.18 12.02 -4.18
C LEU A 190 -2.48 12.98 -5.33
N GLN A 191 -3.73 13.45 -5.45
CA GLN A 191 -4.12 14.46 -6.44
C GLN A 191 -3.37 15.77 -6.24
N GLN A 192 -3.20 16.21 -4.98
CA GLN A 192 -2.40 17.40 -4.68
C GLN A 192 -0.93 17.19 -5.11
N GLN A 193 -0.31 16.09 -4.72
CA GLN A 193 1.08 15.79 -5.10
C GLN A 193 1.26 15.64 -6.61
N LEU A 194 0.27 15.09 -7.32
CA LEU A 194 0.25 15.04 -8.78
C LEU A 194 0.23 16.44 -9.39
N GLY A 195 -0.62 17.33 -8.86
CA GLY A 195 -0.68 18.73 -9.28
C GLY A 195 0.67 19.44 -9.10
N GLU A 196 1.30 19.27 -7.94
CA GLU A 196 2.62 19.84 -7.64
C GLU A 196 3.71 19.33 -8.61
N ALA A 197 3.70 18.02 -8.93
CA ALA A 197 4.62 17.44 -9.90
C ALA A 197 4.39 17.98 -11.32
N VAL A 198 3.14 18.11 -11.76
CA VAL A 198 2.79 18.65 -13.08
C VAL A 198 3.16 20.13 -13.18
N ASP A 199 2.85 20.95 -12.18
CA ASP A 199 3.20 22.37 -12.14
C ASP A 199 4.72 22.57 -12.15
N GLY A 200 5.45 21.72 -11.41
CA GLY A 200 6.91 21.67 -11.45
C GLY A 200 7.45 21.37 -12.86
N ALA A 201 6.90 20.36 -13.54
CA ALA A 201 7.30 19.99 -14.90
C ALA A 201 7.06 21.15 -15.89
N VAL A 202 5.90 21.80 -15.81
CA VAL A 202 5.57 22.96 -16.66
C VAL A 202 6.55 24.10 -16.41
N LYS A 203 6.83 24.43 -15.15
CA LYS A 203 7.76 25.50 -14.79
C LYS A 203 9.16 25.25 -15.36
N GLU A 204 9.72 24.07 -15.13
CA GLU A 204 11.06 23.71 -15.60
C GLU A 204 11.14 23.72 -17.15
N GLN A 205 10.10 23.20 -17.81
CA GLN A 205 10.06 23.19 -19.28
C GLN A 205 9.94 24.60 -19.88
N VAL A 206 9.16 25.49 -19.24
CA VAL A 206 9.06 26.90 -19.64
C VAL A 206 10.42 27.59 -19.48
N GLU A 207 11.09 27.40 -18.35
CA GLU A 207 12.42 27.97 -18.11
C GLU A 207 13.46 27.48 -19.13
N ALA A 208 13.49 26.16 -19.40
CA ALA A 208 14.37 25.58 -20.42
C ALA A 208 14.09 26.17 -21.82
N SER A 209 12.81 26.30 -22.17
CA SER A 209 12.39 26.88 -23.45
C SER A 209 12.82 28.35 -23.55
N LEU A 210 12.59 29.16 -22.51
CA LEU A 210 12.98 30.57 -22.49
C LEU A 210 14.50 30.78 -22.61
N ARG A 211 15.30 29.93 -21.96
CA ARG A 211 16.76 29.92 -22.12
C ARG A 211 17.15 29.55 -23.55
N SER A 212 16.50 28.57 -24.17
CA SER A 212 16.82 28.14 -25.53
C SER A 212 16.59 29.24 -26.59
N VAL A 213 15.69 30.19 -26.32
CA VAL A 213 15.39 31.32 -27.21
C VAL A 213 16.00 32.66 -26.74
N ASN A 214 16.86 32.65 -25.72
CA ASN A 214 17.47 33.84 -25.10
C ASN A 214 16.45 34.93 -24.69
N LEU A 215 15.26 34.50 -24.23
CA LEU A 215 14.20 35.41 -23.75
C LEU A 215 14.14 35.52 -22.23
N ASP A 216 14.87 34.67 -21.52
CA ASP A 216 14.99 34.66 -20.07
C ASP A 216 15.49 36.00 -19.51
N ASP A 217 16.59 36.54 -20.05
CA ASP A 217 17.15 37.84 -19.63
C ASP A 217 16.17 39.01 -19.85
N LYS A 218 15.44 38.97 -20.98
CA LYS A 218 14.47 40.01 -21.34
C LYS A 218 13.24 39.97 -20.42
N ILE A 219 12.75 38.78 -20.09
CA ILE A 219 11.63 38.60 -19.17
C ILE A 219 12.03 39.01 -17.75
N PHE A 220 13.25 38.68 -17.32
CA PHE A 220 13.78 39.10 -16.02
C PHE A 220 13.82 40.63 -15.91
N ALA A 221 14.37 41.32 -16.93
CA ALA A 221 14.44 42.78 -16.96
C ALA A 221 13.05 43.45 -16.94
N LEU A 222 12.05 42.87 -17.64
CA LEU A 222 10.67 43.37 -17.63
C LEU A 222 9.99 43.18 -16.26
N ARG A 223 10.18 42.02 -15.61
CA ARG A 223 9.62 41.75 -14.27
C ARG A 223 10.22 42.68 -13.22
N ALA A 224 11.53 42.93 -13.27
CA ALA A 224 12.22 43.85 -12.37
C ALA A 224 11.69 45.29 -12.51
N ARG A 225 11.43 45.76 -13.75
CA ARG A 225 10.80 47.06 -14.00
C ARG A 225 9.37 47.15 -13.48
N ALA A 226 8.55 46.11 -13.69
CA ALA A 226 7.17 46.10 -13.21
C ALA A 226 7.08 46.12 -11.67
N GLN A 227 7.95 45.39 -10.96
CA GLN A 227 8.03 45.41 -9.50
C GLN A 227 8.50 46.76 -8.94
N ALA A 228 9.43 47.44 -9.62
CA ALA A 228 9.86 48.78 -9.25
C ALA A 228 8.74 49.83 -9.41
N GLN A 229 7.89 49.67 -10.43
CA GLN A 229 6.75 50.55 -10.67
C GLN A 229 5.60 50.31 -9.67
N GLY A 230 5.36 49.06 -9.24
CA GLY A 230 4.33 48.74 -8.24
C GLY A 230 4.67 49.12 -6.79
N LYS A 231 5.93 49.47 -6.48
CA LYS A 231 6.34 49.98 -5.16
C LYS A 231 6.35 51.51 -5.07
N ALA A 232 6.15 52.21 -6.20
CA ALA A 232 6.24 53.66 -6.31
C ALA A 232 4.87 54.35 -6.40
N GLY A 233 3.76 53.60 -6.32
CA GLY A 233 2.39 54.10 -6.20
C GLY A 233 1.75 53.58 -4.92
#